data_AF-A0A7Y5A5V8-F1
#
_entry.id   AF-A0A7Y5A5V8-F1
#
_cell.length_a   1.000
_cell.length_b   1.000
_cell.length_c   1.000
_cell.angle_alpha   90.00
_cell.angle_beta   90.00
_cell.angle_gamma   90.00
#
_symmetry.space_group_name_H-M   'P 1'
#
loop_
_entity.id
_entity.type
_entity.pdbx_description
1 polymer ?
#
loop_
_entity_poly.entity_id
_entity_poly.type
_entity_poly.pdbx_seq_one_letter_code
_entity_poly.pdbx_strand_id
1 'polypeptide(L)'
;MDTTKVTTQTDSIFKVGDSTTSHHTTVETIKHNNSDCWTNVCDCKLLSDLIWPITILLIIIIFYRRILTLLTIIGDRAKRIKVGGFEVELEELNKKTEVIEKMISDKGLKFKGPGGLKQPLDFDYTITSDLPTEILKISIEIEKTLRSIYDATMKGDKKRPLAVSVLIESLRENNVIDLELTKLLRQFWMFRNSIVHAVSYTMSEKEFLAFVDIGLRVLKILKTTQSNIGVNYGADDTTL
;
A
#
# COMPACT_ATOMS: atom_id res chain seq x y z
N MET A 1 4.39 -73.46 15.67
CA MET A 1 4.65 -72.04 15.35
C MET A 1 3.90 -71.77 14.07
N ASP A 2 2.69 -71.24 14.22
CA ASP A 2 1.73 -71.18 13.13
C ASP A 2 1.94 -69.89 12.35
N THR A 3 2.36 -70.05 11.09
CA THR A 3 2.54 -68.92 10.16
C THR A 3 1.17 -68.59 9.60
N THR A 4 0.55 -67.53 10.10
CA THR A 4 -0.72 -67.03 9.60
C THR A 4 -0.50 -66.42 8.21
N LYS A 5 -0.87 -67.15 7.16
CA LYS A 5 -0.89 -66.63 5.79
C LYS A 5 -2.23 -65.94 5.55
N VAL A 6 -2.20 -64.63 5.37
CA VAL A 6 -3.36 -63.88 4.89
C VAL A 6 -3.17 -63.68 3.40
N THR A 7 -4.07 -64.27 2.60
CA THR A 7 -4.09 -64.09 1.14
C THR A 7 -5.24 -63.15 0.82
N THR A 8 -4.91 -61.93 0.38
CA THR A 8 -5.91 -60.97 -0.08
C THR A 8 -5.95 -61.05 -1.60
N GLN A 9 -7.08 -61.53 -2.13
CA GLN A 9 -7.30 -61.60 -3.57
C GLN A 9 -8.11 -60.37 -3.99
N THR A 10 -7.57 -59.59 -4.91
CA THR A 10 -8.22 -58.38 -5.41
C THR A 10 -8.46 -58.55 -6.91
N ASP A 11 -9.71 -58.82 -7.30
CA ASP A 11 -10.08 -58.84 -8.71
C ASP A 11 -10.36 -57.42 -9.19
N SER A 12 -9.62 -56.99 -10.20
CA SER A 12 -9.83 -55.70 -10.85
C SER A 12 -10.33 -55.92 -12.27
N ILE A 13 -11.51 -55.35 -12.57
CA ILE A 13 -12.16 -55.46 -13.88
C ILE A 13 -11.90 -54.15 -14.63
N PHE A 14 -11.08 -54.21 -15.68
CA PHE A 14 -10.87 -53.08 -16.57
C PHE A 14 -11.75 -53.21 -17.81
N LYS A 15 -12.65 -52.24 -18.01
CA LYS A 15 -13.38 -52.09 -19.28
C LYS A 15 -12.54 -51.22 -20.22
N VAL A 16 -11.92 -51.86 -21.20
CA VAL A 16 -11.42 -51.20 -22.41
C VAL A 16 -12.50 -51.34 -23.48
N GLY A 17 -12.66 -50.33 -24.34
CA GLY A 17 -13.80 -50.09 -25.24
C GLY A 17 -14.39 -51.30 -25.97
N ASP A 18 -15.64 -51.10 -26.41
CA ASP A 18 -16.62 -52.12 -26.81
C ASP A 18 -16.03 -53.40 -27.43
N SER A 19 -16.34 -54.52 -26.76
CA SER A 19 -16.07 -55.91 -27.12
C SER A 19 -14.70 -56.49 -26.76
N THR A 20 -14.45 -56.71 -25.46
CA THR A 20 -14.10 -58.00 -24.84
C THR A 20 -13.54 -57.76 -23.42
N THR A 21 -14.21 -58.30 -22.40
CA THR A 21 -13.75 -58.24 -21.01
C THR A 21 -12.68 -59.30 -20.76
N SER A 22 -11.46 -58.88 -20.48
CA SER A 22 -10.38 -59.75 -20.00
C SER A 22 -10.24 -59.59 -18.48
N HIS A 23 -10.18 -60.73 -17.77
CA HIS A 23 -9.98 -60.77 -16.32
C HIS A 23 -8.51 -61.02 -16.02
N HIS A 24 -7.88 -60.11 -15.28
CA HIS A 24 -6.54 -60.32 -14.73
C HIS A 24 -6.66 -60.42 -13.20
N THR A 25 -6.36 -61.60 -12.67
CA THR A 25 -6.27 -61.83 -11.22
C THR A 25 -4.80 -61.74 -10.82
N THR A 26 -4.46 -60.72 -10.04
CA THR A 26 -3.11 -60.55 -9.48
C THR A 26 -3.13 -61.01 -8.03
N VAL A 27 -2.35 -62.04 -7.70
CA VAL A 27 -2.23 -62.54 -6.32
C VAL A 27 -0.92 -62.04 -5.73
N GLU A 28 -1.01 -61.06 -4.83
CA GLU A 28 0.14 -60.60 -4.06
C GLU A 28 0.22 -61.36 -2.74
N THR A 29 1.35 -62.03 -2.51
CA THR A 29 1.61 -62.75 -1.26
C THR A 29 2.55 -61.91 -0.39
N ILE A 30 2.01 -61.17 0.57
CA ILE A 30 2.81 -60.37 1.50
C ILE A 30 3.28 -61.28 2.64
N LYS A 31 4.59 -61.53 2.70
CA LYS A 31 5.23 -62.19 3.85
C LYS A 31 5.69 -61.11 4.83
N HIS A 32 4.94 -60.91 5.92
CA HIS A 32 5.41 -60.08 7.02
C HIS A 32 6.50 -60.82 7.80
N ASN A 33 7.72 -60.29 7.76
CA ASN A 33 8.85 -60.77 8.57
C ASN A 33 8.81 -60.02 9.91
N ASN A 34 8.75 -60.75 11.02
CA ASN A 34 8.34 -60.22 12.32
C ASN A 34 9.48 -59.55 13.12
N SER A 35 10.43 -58.88 12.46
CA SER A 35 11.66 -58.33 13.09
C SER A 35 11.66 -56.82 13.35
N ASP A 36 10.71 -56.05 12.82
CA ASP A 36 10.86 -54.58 12.74
C ASP A 36 10.07 -53.82 13.82
N CYS A 37 9.94 -54.41 15.02
CA CYS A 37 9.14 -53.83 16.10
C CYS A 37 9.84 -52.68 16.87
N TRP A 38 11.15 -52.46 16.65
CA TRP A 38 11.92 -51.46 17.40
C TRP A 38 12.02 -50.07 16.73
N THR A 39 11.69 -49.94 15.44
CA THR A 39 11.74 -48.65 14.72
C THR A 39 10.42 -47.87 14.74
N ASN A 40 9.35 -48.44 15.30
CA ASN A 40 8.00 -47.84 15.31
C ASN A 40 7.61 -47.16 16.64
N VAL A 41 8.54 -46.98 17.58
CA VAL A 41 8.24 -46.35 18.90
C VAL A 41 8.59 -44.86 18.95
N CYS A 42 9.16 -44.28 17.88
CA CYS A 42 9.28 -42.83 17.76
C CYS A 42 8.39 -42.35 16.62
N ASP A 43 7.14 -41.98 16.95
CA ASP A 43 6.30 -41.16 16.09
C ASP A 43 7.03 -39.84 15.82
N CYS A 44 7.79 -39.77 14.72
CA CYS A 44 8.50 -38.56 14.29
C CYS A 44 7.56 -37.36 14.16
N LYS A 45 6.26 -37.62 14.01
CA LYS A 45 5.20 -36.62 13.97
C LYS A 45 5.03 -35.90 15.32
N LEU A 46 4.98 -36.64 16.43
CA LEU A 46 4.90 -36.05 17.77
C LEU A 46 6.14 -35.21 18.09
N LEU A 47 7.32 -35.68 17.67
CA LEU A 47 8.58 -34.97 17.91
C LEU A 47 8.69 -33.70 17.07
N SER A 48 8.25 -33.75 15.81
CA SER A 48 8.15 -32.58 14.93
C SER A 48 7.16 -31.53 15.45
N ASP A 49 6.00 -31.97 15.92
CA ASP A 49 4.96 -31.08 16.45
C ASP A 49 5.38 -30.43 17.78
N LEU A 50 6.26 -31.06 18.55
CA LEU A 50 6.82 -30.51 19.79
C LEU A 50 8.02 -29.58 19.55
N ILE A 51 8.83 -29.82 18.51
CA ILE A 51 10.01 -29.01 18.21
C ILE A 51 9.64 -27.55 17.90
N TRP A 52 8.57 -27.33 17.14
CA TRP A 52 8.16 -25.99 16.70
C TRP A 52 7.77 -25.02 17.84
N PRO A 53 6.91 -25.39 18.81
CA PRO A 53 6.60 -24.51 19.94
C PRO A 53 7.82 -24.25 20.82
N ILE A 54 8.73 -25.23 20.96
CA ILE A 54 9.97 -25.08 21.72
C ILE A 54 10.90 -24.06 21.04
N THR A 55 11.07 -24.13 19.72
CA THR A 55 11.91 -23.16 18.99
C THR A 55 11.33 -21.75 19.03
N ILE A 56 10.01 -21.60 18.87
CA ILE A 56 9.33 -20.31 19.02
C ILE A 56 9.53 -19.74 20.43
N LEU A 57 9.34 -20.57 21.46
CA LEU A 57 9.55 -20.16 22.85
C LEU A 57 10.98 -19.68 23.08
N LEU A 58 11.97 -20.40 22.53
CA LEU A 58 13.38 -20.07 22.68
C LEU A 58 13.74 -18.77 21.95
N ILE A 59 13.21 -18.54 20.74
CA ILE A 59 13.32 -17.26 20.02
C ILE A 59 12.72 -16.14 20.86
N ILE A 60 11.51 -16.30 21.38
CA ILE A 60 10.87 -15.28 22.23
C ILE A 60 11.75 -14.96 23.44
N ILE A 61 12.31 -15.96 24.13
CA ILE A 61 13.18 -15.76 25.29
C ILE A 61 14.46 -14.98 24.92
N ILE A 62 15.13 -15.34 23.81
CA ILE A 62 16.34 -14.65 23.35
C ILE A 62 16.03 -13.19 22.99
N PHE A 63 14.92 -12.94 22.29
CA PHE A 63 14.55 -11.61 21.82
C PHE A 63 13.74 -10.80 22.83
N TYR A 64 13.27 -11.39 23.93
CA TYR A 64 12.43 -10.73 24.94
C TYR A 64 13.08 -9.46 25.48
N ARG A 65 14.39 -9.49 25.74
CA ARG A 65 15.14 -8.31 26.19
C ARG A 65 15.12 -7.18 25.16
N ARG A 66 15.24 -7.50 23.86
CA ARG A 66 15.20 -6.51 22.77
C ARG A 66 13.79 -5.97 22.55
N ILE A 67 12.78 -6.83 22.62
CA ILE A 67 11.36 -6.46 22.48
C ILE A 67 10.93 -5.51 23.60
N LEU A 68 11.36 -5.75 24.85
CA LEU A 68 11.12 -4.85 25.98
C LEU A 68 11.70 -3.45 25.73
N THR A 69 12.93 -3.35 25.23
CA THR A 69 13.55 -2.05 24.91
C THR A 69 12.79 -1.29 23.82
N LEU A 70 12.28 -2.01 22.80
CA LEU A 70 11.45 -1.39 21.76
C LEU A 70 10.09 -0.93 22.31
N LEU A 71 9.47 -1.73 23.18
CA LEU A 71 8.21 -1.38 23.84
C LEU A 71 8.34 -0.15 24.73
N THR A 72 9.46 0.05 25.44
CA THR A 72 9.66 1.27 26.22
C THR A 72 9.80 2.51 25.34
N ILE A 73 10.51 2.41 24.21
CA ILE A 73 10.67 3.53 23.26
C ILE A 73 9.32 3.90 22.61
N ILE A 74 8.51 2.90 22.27
CA ILE A 74 7.18 3.12 21.67
C ILE A 74 6.18 3.60 22.73
N GLY A 75 6.24 3.07 23.95
CA GLY A 75 5.37 3.44 25.07
C GLY A 75 5.51 4.92 25.46
N ASP A 76 6.73 5.45 25.49
CA ASP A 76 6.97 6.87 25.76
C ASP A 76 6.46 7.79 24.64
N ARG A 77 6.41 7.30 23.39
CA ARG A 77 5.82 8.04 22.25
C ARG A 77 4.30 7.92 22.21
N ALA A 78 3.73 6.77 22.55
CA ALA A 78 2.28 6.56 22.57
C ALA A 78 1.58 7.38 23.67
N LYS A 79 2.25 7.63 24.80
CA LYS A 79 1.71 8.45 25.89
C LYS A 79 1.55 9.94 25.52
N ARG A 80 2.25 10.42 24.48
CA ARG A 80 2.10 11.80 23.97
C ARG A 80 1.00 11.96 22.91
N ILE A 81 0.47 10.87 22.35
CA ILE A 81 -0.51 10.95 21.24
C ILE A 81 -1.96 10.90 21.75
N LYS A 82 -2.20 10.52 23.01
CA LYS A 82 -3.56 10.29 23.54
C LYS A 82 -4.09 11.32 24.55
N VAL A 83 -3.41 12.45 24.74
CA VAL A 83 -3.85 13.51 25.67
C VAL A 83 -3.71 14.87 24.99
N GLY A 84 -4.71 15.28 24.19
CA GLY A 84 -4.69 16.63 23.61
C GLY A 84 -5.62 16.86 22.42
N GLY A 85 -6.94 16.83 22.66
CA GLY A 85 -7.84 17.86 22.11
C GLY A 85 -8.24 17.83 20.64
N PHE A 86 -8.59 16.68 20.06
CA PHE A 86 -9.08 16.62 18.67
C PHE A 86 -10.60 16.93 18.50
N GLU A 87 -11.27 17.54 19.47
CA GLU A 87 -12.73 17.72 19.42
C GLU A 87 -13.26 19.14 19.65
N VAL A 88 -12.42 20.16 19.89
CA VAL A 88 -12.89 21.55 20.04
C VAL A 88 -11.91 22.52 19.41
N GLU A 89 -11.90 22.66 18.08
CA GLU A 89 -11.26 23.83 17.42
C GLU A 89 -11.57 24.03 15.92
N LEU A 90 -12.56 23.32 15.33
CA LEU A 90 -12.95 23.60 13.93
C LEU A 90 -13.81 24.88 13.75
N GLU A 91 -14.24 25.54 14.84
CA GLU A 91 -15.13 26.71 14.76
C GLU A 91 -14.41 28.06 14.99
N GLU A 92 -13.20 28.06 15.58
CA GLU A 92 -12.41 29.29 15.79
C GLU A 92 -11.47 29.66 14.62
N LEU A 93 -11.19 28.71 13.71
CA LEU A 93 -10.34 28.96 12.53
C LEU A 93 -11.00 29.83 11.45
N ASN A 94 -12.34 29.93 11.43
CA ASN A 94 -13.02 30.85 10.52
C ASN A 94 -12.88 32.33 10.92
N LYS A 95 -12.58 32.66 12.19
CA LYS A 95 -12.41 34.05 12.64
C LYS A 95 -10.97 34.56 12.59
N LYS A 96 -9.97 33.67 12.59
CA LYS A 96 -8.54 34.07 12.46
C LYS A 96 -8.08 34.24 11.01
N THR A 97 -8.84 33.73 10.05
CA THR A 97 -8.54 33.85 8.62
C THR A 97 -8.73 35.29 8.10
N GLU A 98 -9.67 36.05 8.66
CA GLU A 98 -9.96 37.44 8.26
C GLU A 98 -8.91 38.46 8.75
N VAL A 99 -8.15 38.13 9.81
CA VAL A 99 -7.08 39.00 10.35
C VAL A 99 -5.75 38.79 9.59
N ILE A 100 -5.53 37.58 9.05
CA ILE A 100 -4.32 37.23 8.32
C ILE A 100 -4.36 37.80 6.88
N GLU A 101 -5.54 37.89 6.28
CA GLU A 101 -5.76 38.53 4.96
C GLU A 101 -5.28 40.00 4.94
N LYS A 102 -5.42 40.73 6.07
CA LYS A 102 -4.93 42.12 6.17
C LYS A 102 -3.42 42.25 6.40
N MET A 103 -2.73 41.22 6.88
CA MET A 103 -1.28 41.29 7.11
C MET A 103 -0.45 40.82 5.91
N ILE A 104 -1.01 39.96 5.06
CA ILE A 104 -0.31 39.44 3.87
C ILE A 104 -0.27 40.47 2.74
N SER A 105 -1.22 41.41 2.68
CA SER A 105 -1.23 42.48 1.67
C SER A 105 -0.07 43.49 1.82
N ASP A 106 0.59 43.58 2.98
CA ASP A 106 1.63 44.59 3.25
C ASP A 106 3.07 44.06 3.25
N LYS A 107 3.31 42.74 3.21
CA LYS A 107 4.67 42.17 3.25
C LYS A 107 4.91 41.16 2.13
N GLY A 108 5.03 41.68 0.91
CA GLY A 108 5.44 40.92 -0.27
C GLY A 108 6.84 40.29 -0.11
N LEU A 109 6.88 38.99 0.19
CA LEU A 109 8.10 38.19 0.15
C LEU A 109 8.43 37.81 -1.29
N LYS A 110 9.41 38.50 -1.89
CA LYS A 110 9.98 38.17 -3.20
C LYS A 110 11.11 37.15 -3.06
N PHE A 111 10.83 35.87 -3.30
CA PHE A 111 11.88 34.86 -3.51
C PHE A 111 12.37 34.90 -4.96
N LYS A 112 13.64 35.28 -5.17
CA LYS A 112 14.35 35.14 -6.45
C LYS A 112 14.98 33.74 -6.53
N GLY A 113 14.25 32.77 -7.06
CA GLY A 113 14.83 31.50 -7.52
C GLY A 113 15.55 31.69 -8.87
N PRO A 114 16.68 31.00 -9.12
CA PRO A 114 17.37 31.03 -10.41
C PRO A 114 16.64 30.08 -11.36
N GLY A 115 15.77 30.61 -12.22
CA GLY A 115 15.09 29.81 -13.26
C GLY A 115 13.62 30.16 -13.50
N GLY A 116 13.39 31.37 -14.02
CA GLY A 116 12.25 31.81 -14.83
C GLY A 116 11.02 30.92 -15.01
N LEU A 117 10.08 30.97 -14.06
CA LEU A 117 8.63 30.99 -14.33
C LEU A 117 7.99 31.93 -13.29
N LYS A 118 8.05 33.24 -13.57
CA LYS A 118 7.41 34.28 -12.74
C LYS A 118 5.91 34.34 -13.04
N GLN A 119 5.16 33.35 -12.60
CA GLN A 119 3.76 33.58 -12.29
C GLN A 119 3.64 33.57 -10.77
N PRO A 120 3.13 34.64 -10.14
CA PRO A 120 2.75 34.56 -8.74
C PRO A 120 1.71 33.46 -8.63
N LEU A 121 2.11 32.35 -8.00
CA LEU A 121 1.20 31.29 -7.59
C LEU A 121 0.37 31.89 -6.46
N ASP A 122 -0.87 32.28 -6.77
CA ASP A 122 -1.86 32.67 -5.78
C ASP A 122 -2.47 31.40 -5.16
N PHE A 123 -1.61 30.61 -4.51
CA PHE A 123 -2.02 29.49 -3.69
C PHE A 123 -1.84 29.95 -2.24
N ASP A 124 -2.95 30.24 -1.58
CA ASP A 124 -2.99 30.49 -0.15
C ASP A 124 -2.71 29.18 0.60
N TYR A 125 -1.43 28.79 0.63
CA TYR A 125 -0.94 27.59 1.29
C TYR A 125 -0.11 28.00 2.50
N THR A 126 -0.72 27.95 3.68
CA THR A 126 -0.04 28.24 4.94
C THR A 126 0.80 27.03 5.36
N ILE A 127 2.12 27.15 5.25
CA ILE A 127 3.05 26.09 5.69
C ILE A 127 3.05 26.06 7.22
N THR A 128 2.52 24.99 7.80
CA THR A 128 2.63 24.74 9.25
C THR A 128 4.00 24.15 9.60
N SER A 129 4.39 24.18 10.88
CA SER A 129 5.68 23.64 11.35
C SER A 129 5.80 22.12 11.27
N ASP A 130 4.70 21.41 11.01
CA ASP A 130 4.69 19.95 10.87
C ASP A 130 4.86 19.52 9.40
N LEU A 131 6.11 19.53 8.96
CA LEU A 131 6.52 19.27 7.58
C LEU A 131 5.93 17.96 6.99
N PRO A 132 5.96 16.79 7.67
CA PRO A 132 5.34 15.57 7.13
C PRO A 132 3.83 15.71 6.84
N THR A 133 3.11 16.46 7.67
CA THR A 133 1.67 16.69 7.50
C THR A 133 1.38 17.52 6.25
N GLU A 134 2.23 18.48 5.90
CA GLU A 134 2.07 19.27 4.68
C GLU A 134 2.23 18.42 3.40
N ILE A 135 3.21 17.50 3.38
CA ILE A 135 3.35 16.56 2.26
C ILE A 135 2.14 15.63 2.15
N LEU A 136 1.59 15.21 3.28
CA LEU A 136 0.40 14.37 3.29
C LEU A 136 -0.80 15.11 2.71
N LYS A 137 -1.05 16.36 3.10
CA LYS A 137 -2.10 17.22 2.53
C LYS A 137 -1.96 17.36 1.01
N ILE A 138 -0.77 17.68 0.52
CA ILE A 138 -0.50 17.79 -0.91
C ILE A 138 -0.76 16.45 -1.62
N SER A 139 -0.34 15.33 -1.02
CA SER A 139 -0.57 14.00 -1.61
C SER A 139 -2.06 13.65 -1.73
N ILE A 140 -2.88 14.02 -0.74
CA ILE A 140 -4.33 13.83 -0.75
C ILE A 140 -4.97 14.65 -1.86
N GLU A 141 -4.59 15.93 -2.01
CA GLU A 141 -5.12 16.79 -3.08
C GLU A 141 -4.70 16.31 -4.48
N ILE A 142 -3.46 15.82 -4.64
CA ILE A 142 -3.00 15.20 -5.91
C ILE A 142 -3.85 13.96 -6.22
N GLU A 143 -4.05 13.07 -5.24
CA GLU A 143 -4.85 11.86 -5.42
C GLU A 143 -6.30 12.19 -5.79
N LYS A 144 -6.93 13.13 -5.07
CA LYS A 144 -8.28 13.60 -5.34
C LYS A 144 -8.40 14.16 -6.76
N THR A 145 -7.42 14.96 -7.20
CA THR A 145 -7.40 15.54 -8.54
C THR A 145 -7.22 14.45 -9.60
N LEU A 146 -6.31 13.49 -9.40
CA LEU A 146 -6.13 12.34 -10.30
C LEU A 146 -7.40 11.50 -10.43
N ARG A 147 -8.08 11.22 -9.32
CA ARG A 147 -9.36 10.49 -9.31
C ARG A 147 -10.43 11.24 -10.08
N SER A 148 -10.54 12.55 -9.89
CA SER A 148 -11.51 13.36 -10.64
C SER A 148 -11.23 13.37 -12.15
N ILE A 149 -9.96 13.46 -12.56
CA ILE A 149 -9.56 13.37 -13.97
C ILE A 149 -9.91 11.99 -14.54
N TYR A 150 -9.61 10.93 -13.78
CA TYR A 150 -9.90 9.55 -14.18
C TYR A 150 -11.41 9.33 -14.35
N ASP A 151 -12.23 9.74 -13.38
CA ASP A 151 -13.68 9.59 -13.43
C ASP A 151 -14.32 10.38 -14.58
N ALA A 152 -13.74 11.53 -14.94
CA ALA A 152 -14.21 12.34 -16.06
C ALA A 152 -13.87 11.72 -17.42
N THR A 153 -12.74 11.02 -17.53
CA THR A 153 -12.22 10.48 -18.81
C THR A 153 -12.63 9.03 -19.06
N MET A 154 -12.72 8.20 -18.02
CA MET A 154 -13.02 6.77 -18.11
C MET A 154 -14.49 6.49 -17.77
N LYS A 155 -15.40 6.89 -18.67
CA LYS A 155 -16.83 6.60 -18.50
C LYS A 155 -17.09 5.09 -18.61
N GLY A 156 -17.55 4.46 -17.53
CA GLY A 156 -18.16 3.12 -17.58
C GLY A 156 -17.35 1.99 -16.93
N ASP A 157 -16.10 2.23 -16.52
CA ASP A 157 -15.39 1.25 -15.72
C ASP A 157 -15.89 1.25 -14.28
N LYS A 158 -16.11 0.05 -13.74
CA LYS A 158 -16.65 -0.15 -12.39
C LYS A 158 -15.84 0.67 -11.39
N LYS A 159 -16.53 1.48 -10.57
CA LYS A 159 -15.99 2.36 -9.49
C LYS A 159 -15.29 1.59 -8.37
N ARG A 160 -14.31 0.76 -8.70
CA ARG A 160 -13.45 0.12 -7.72
C ARG A 160 -12.39 1.13 -7.29
N PRO A 161 -12.08 1.22 -6.00
CA PRO A 161 -10.99 2.06 -5.54
C PRO A 161 -9.67 1.54 -6.14
N LEU A 162 -9.14 2.28 -7.12
CA LEU A 162 -7.83 2.01 -7.70
C LEU A 162 -6.72 2.63 -6.84
N ALA A 163 -5.57 1.96 -6.82
CA ALA A 163 -4.35 2.52 -6.25
C ALA A 163 -3.83 3.69 -7.11
N VAL A 164 -3.17 4.67 -6.50
CA VAL A 164 -2.68 5.87 -7.21
C VAL A 164 -1.70 5.52 -8.33
N SER A 165 -0.84 4.53 -8.15
CA SER A 165 0.06 4.04 -9.21
C SER A 165 -0.69 3.53 -10.44
N VAL A 166 -1.83 2.85 -10.23
CA VAL A 166 -2.70 2.35 -11.29
C VAL A 166 -3.40 3.51 -11.98
N LEU A 167 -3.92 4.49 -11.22
CA LEU A 167 -4.52 5.71 -11.79
C LEU A 167 -3.55 6.45 -12.71
N ILE A 168 -2.30 6.65 -12.27
CA ILE A 168 -1.26 7.32 -13.06
C ILE A 168 -1.01 6.56 -14.36
N GLU A 169 -0.88 5.23 -14.30
CA GLU A 169 -0.61 4.42 -15.49
C GLU A 169 -1.77 4.45 -16.48
N SER A 170 -3.01 4.28 -15.99
CA SER A 170 -4.19 4.32 -16.85
C SER A 170 -4.38 5.70 -17.51
N LEU A 171 -4.13 6.80 -16.78
CA LEU A 171 -4.18 8.15 -17.36
C LEU A 171 -3.10 8.35 -18.43
N ARG A 172 -1.90 7.78 -18.24
CA ARG A 172 -0.82 7.82 -19.24
C ARG A 172 -1.16 6.98 -20.47
N GLU A 173 -1.64 5.76 -20.29
CA GLU A 173 -2.02 4.85 -21.38
C GLU A 173 -3.10 5.46 -22.29
N ASN A 174 -3.98 6.27 -21.71
CA ASN A 174 -5.01 7.01 -22.44
C ASN A 174 -4.58 8.41 -22.89
N ASN A 175 -3.28 8.73 -22.80
CA ASN A 175 -2.69 10.02 -23.21
C ASN A 175 -3.34 11.25 -22.54
N VAL A 176 -3.93 11.10 -21.35
CA VAL A 176 -4.51 12.21 -20.58
C VAL A 176 -3.42 13.04 -19.89
N ILE A 177 -2.34 12.36 -19.49
CA ILE A 177 -1.13 12.96 -18.94
C ILE A 177 0.08 12.51 -19.75
N ASP A 178 1.09 13.38 -19.85
CA ASP A 178 2.31 13.08 -20.58
C ASP A 178 3.30 12.23 -19.78
N LEU A 179 4.35 11.78 -20.46
CA LEU A 179 5.40 10.94 -19.86
C LEU A 179 6.17 11.69 -18.76
N GLU A 180 6.39 12.99 -18.93
CA GLU A 180 7.15 13.79 -17.97
C GLU A 180 6.37 14.00 -16.66
N LEU A 181 5.07 14.32 -16.74
CA LEU A 181 4.21 14.39 -15.55
C LEU A 181 4.09 13.03 -14.86
N THR A 182 4.04 11.94 -15.62
CA THR A 182 4.06 10.58 -15.09
C THR A 182 5.33 10.33 -14.24
N LYS A 183 6.50 10.73 -14.74
CA LYS A 183 7.77 10.61 -14.00
C LYS A 183 7.75 11.44 -12.73
N LEU A 184 7.29 12.69 -12.79
CA LEU A 184 7.19 13.59 -11.63
C LEU A 184 6.24 13.02 -10.56
N LEU A 185 5.09 12.50 -10.96
CA LEU A 185 4.13 11.88 -10.06
C LEU A 185 4.71 10.65 -9.35
N ARG A 186 5.42 9.78 -10.09
CA ARG A 186 6.08 8.61 -9.51
C ARG A 186 7.18 9.02 -8.51
N GLN A 187 8.01 10.00 -8.86
CA GLN A 187 9.03 10.53 -7.96
C GLN A 187 8.40 11.13 -6.69
N PHE A 188 7.34 11.92 -6.84
CA PHE A 188 6.58 12.46 -5.72
C PHE A 188 6.03 11.36 -4.81
N TRP A 189 5.43 10.32 -5.38
CA TRP A 189 4.84 9.22 -4.60
C TRP A 189 5.88 8.38 -3.85
N MET A 190 7.00 8.05 -4.51
CA MET A 190 8.12 7.34 -3.89
C MET A 190 8.66 8.11 -2.68
N PHE A 191 8.79 9.42 -2.83
CA PHE A 191 9.30 10.27 -1.79
C PHE A 191 8.31 10.44 -0.62
N ARG A 192 7.03 10.67 -0.91
CA ARG A 192 5.97 10.65 0.10
C ARG A 192 5.99 9.37 0.91
N ASN A 193 6.12 8.21 0.25
CA ASN A 193 6.21 6.93 0.92
C ASN A 193 7.47 6.83 1.80
N SER A 194 8.59 7.38 1.34
CA SER A 194 9.82 7.43 2.13
C SER A 194 9.61 8.22 3.42
N ILE A 195 8.96 9.38 3.38
CA ILE A 195 8.67 10.18 4.59
C ILE A 195 7.69 9.49 5.52
N VAL A 196 6.60 8.94 4.97
CA VAL A 196 5.52 8.36 5.79
C VAL A 196 5.97 7.08 6.47
N HIS A 197 6.87 6.30 5.85
CA HIS A 197 7.30 5.01 6.38
C HIS A 197 8.69 5.01 7.04
N ALA A 198 9.50 6.05 6.85
CA ALA A 198 10.81 6.11 7.50
C ALA A 198 10.67 6.47 8.98
N VAL A 199 10.99 5.51 9.84
CA VAL A 199 10.98 5.62 11.31
C VAL A 199 11.94 6.72 11.83
N SER A 200 12.91 7.14 11.01
CA SER A 200 13.90 8.17 11.34
C SER A 200 14.37 8.94 10.10
N TYR A 201 13.44 9.51 9.33
CA TYR A 201 13.81 10.33 8.17
C TYR A 201 14.44 11.65 8.62
N THR A 202 15.74 11.81 8.41
CA THR A 202 16.44 13.09 8.60
C THR A 202 16.62 13.73 7.23
N MET A 203 15.77 14.70 6.92
CA MET A 203 15.91 15.52 5.71
C MET A 203 16.26 16.94 6.09
N SER A 204 17.08 17.61 5.27
CA SER A 204 17.26 19.04 5.43
C SER A 204 15.98 19.80 5.05
N GLU A 205 15.69 20.88 5.77
CA GLU A 205 14.55 21.76 5.47
C GLU A 205 14.55 22.23 4.00
N LYS A 206 15.74 22.49 3.45
CA LYS A 206 15.91 22.91 2.05
C LYS A 206 15.41 21.85 1.06
N GLU A 207 15.74 20.58 1.28
CA GLU A 207 15.29 19.51 0.40
C GLU A 207 13.78 19.27 0.57
N PHE A 208 13.26 19.43 1.79
CA PHE A 208 11.82 19.34 2.04
C PHE A 208 11.06 20.44 1.29
N LEU A 209 11.51 21.69 1.35
CA LEU A 209 10.89 22.81 0.64
C LEU A 209 10.96 22.61 -0.89
N ALA A 210 12.08 22.11 -1.40
CA ALA A 210 12.20 21.76 -2.82
C ALA A 210 11.19 20.67 -3.21
N PHE A 211 10.94 19.71 -2.33
CA PHE A 211 9.96 18.67 -2.56
C PHE A 211 8.51 19.20 -2.54
N VAL A 212 8.18 20.07 -1.58
CA VAL A 212 6.88 20.74 -1.53
C VAL A 212 6.62 21.52 -2.83
N ASP A 213 7.62 22.24 -3.34
CA ASP A 213 7.53 22.93 -4.63
C ASP A 213 7.23 21.97 -5.79
N ILE A 214 7.88 20.79 -5.84
CA ILE A 214 7.57 19.76 -6.83
C ILE A 214 6.09 19.32 -6.72
N GLY A 215 5.62 19.04 -5.50
CA GLY A 215 4.23 18.65 -5.25
C GLY A 215 3.22 19.70 -5.71
N LEU A 216 3.47 20.97 -5.40
CA LEU A 216 2.62 22.09 -5.82
C LEU A 216 2.62 22.28 -7.34
N ARG A 217 3.77 22.14 -8.00
CA ARG A 217 3.86 22.19 -9.47
C ARG A 217 3.08 21.06 -10.13
N VAL A 218 3.21 19.84 -9.63
CA VAL A 218 2.43 18.67 -10.10
C VAL A 218 0.94 18.93 -9.94
N LEU A 219 0.51 19.42 -8.78
CA LEU A 219 -0.88 19.75 -8.52
C LEU A 219 -1.42 20.84 -9.46
N LYS A 220 -0.61 21.87 -9.74
CA LYS A 220 -0.96 22.92 -10.71
C LYS A 220 -1.19 22.34 -12.10
N ILE A 221 -0.27 21.51 -12.60
CA ILE A 221 -0.39 20.88 -13.92
C ILE A 221 -1.66 20.02 -13.97
N LEU A 222 -1.90 19.19 -12.94
CA LEU A 222 -3.09 18.36 -12.87
C LEU A 222 -4.39 19.17 -12.87
N LYS A 223 -4.47 20.27 -12.11
CA LYS A 223 -5.64 21.15 -12.11
C LYS A 223 -5.88 21.81 -13.47
N THR A 224 -4.81 22.19 -14.18
CA THR A 224 -4.92 22.68 -15.56
C THR A 224 -5.46 21.60 -16.49
N THR A 225 -4.93 20.36 -16.39
CA THR A 225 -5.44 19.21 -17.15
C THR A 225 -6.91 18.94 -16.85
N GLN A 226 -7.30 18.95 -15.57
CA GLN A 226 -8.70 18.76 -15.14
C GLN A 226 -9.62 19.83 -15.72
N SER A 227 -9.22 21.10 -15.68
CA SER A 227 -10.00 22.20 -16.26
C SER A 227 -10.18 22.04 -17.76
N ASN A 228 -9.13 21.63 -18.48
CA ASN A 228 -9.19 21.41 -19.93
C ASN A 228 -10.16 20.27 -20.30
N ILE A 229 -10.26 19.25 -19.45
CA ILE A 229 -11.20 18.14 -19.62
C ILE A 229 -12.64 18.61 -19.36
N GLY A 230 -12.87 19.37 -18.29
CA GLY A 230 -14.20 19.89 -17.94
C GLY A 230 -14.81 20.81 -19.01
N VAL A 231 -13.98 21.63 -19.66
CA VAL A 231 -14.42 22.51 -20.77
C VAL A 231 -14.96 21.69 -21.95
N ASN A 232 -14.36 20.54 -22.27
CA ASN A 232 -14.77 19.74 -23.41
C ASN A 232 -16.10 18.99 -23.19
N TYR A 233 -16.45 18.65 -21.95
CA TYR A 233 -17.69 17.91 -21.67
C TYR A 233 -18.93 18.79 -21.48
N GLY A 234 -18.77 20.11 -21.31
CA GLY A 234 -19.89 21.04 -21.14
C GLY A 234 -20.54 21.52 -22.43
N ALA A 235 -19.96 21.23 -23.60
CA ALA A 235 -20.41 21.78 -24.88
C ALA A 235 -21.39 20.89 -25.68
N ASP A 236 -21.41 19.57 -25.43
CA ASP A 236 -22.14 18.60 -26.27
C ASP A 236 -23.56 18.26 -25.77
N ASP A 237 -24.01 18.78 -24.63
CA ASP A 237 -25.29 18.39 -24.00
C ASP A 237 -26.46 19.34 -24.30
N THR A 238 -26.29 20.29 -25.24
CA THR A 238 -27.34 21.27 -25.59
C THR A 238 -28.13 20.95 -26.88
N THR A 239 -27.96 19.78 -27.47
CA THR A 239 -28.75 19.35 -28.64
C THR A 239 -29.47 18.03 -28.37
N LEU A 240 -30.58 18.11 -27.62
CA LEU A 240 -31.67 17.13 -27.63
C LEU A 240 -33.02 17.86 -27.65
#